data_AF-A0A1W9J0H9-F1
#
_entry.id   AF-A0A1W9J0H9-F1
#
_cell.length_a   1.000
_cell.length_b   1.000
_cell.length_c   1.000
_cell.angle_alpha   90.00
_cell.angle_beta   90.00
_cell.angle_gamma   90.00
#
_symmetry.space_group_name_H-M   'P 1'
#
loop_
_entity.id
_entity.type
_entity.pdbx_description
1 polymer ?
#
loop_
_entity_poly.entity_id
_entity_poly.type
_entity_poly.pdbx_seq_one_letter_code
_entity_poly.pdbx_strand_id
1 'polypeptide(L)'
;MAVTEAAAMAATRGEWNRVDEYYQRREDLLSQEALSPEHLKYVLTMDRAIAEQITVAQAGVAALLDDSAKIRQRLQGLRRWNGAMSSDSGTIERHI
;
A
#
# COMPACT_ATOMS: atom_id res chain seq x y z
N MET A 1 26.89 4.67 -5.50
CA MET A 1 26.09 5.87 -5.88
C MET A 1 24.94 5.50 -6.81
N ALA A 2 25.20 4.91 -7.99
CA ALA A 2 24.14 4.51 -8.95
C ALA A 2 23.01 3.64 -8.34
N VAL A 3 23.32 2.74 -7.40
CA VAL A 3 22.31 1.88 -6.76
C VAL A 3 21.32 2.67 -5.89
N THR A 4 21.78 3.74 -5.22
CA THR A 4 20.91 4.60 -4.40
C THR A 4 19.98 5.44 -5.26
N GLU A 5 20.48 5.98 -6.37
CA GLU A 5 19.65 6.71 -7.34
C GLU A 5 18.63 5.79 -8.00
N ALA A 6 19.03 4.57 -8.35
CA ALA A 6 18.12 3.55 -8.89
C ALA A 6 17.00 3.19 -7.90
N ALA A 7 17.32 3.08 -6.60
CA ALA A 7 16.33 2.88 -5.55
C ALA A 7 15.34 4.06 -5.46
N ALA A 8 15.82 5.30 -5.49
CA ALA A 8 14.96 6.49 -5.46
C ALA A 8 14.04 6.57 -6.69
N MET A 9 14.56 6.24 -7.87
CA MET A 9 13.78 6.17 -9.10
C MET A 9 12.73 5.05 -9.05
N ALA A 10 13.08 3.88 -8.51
CA ALA A 10 12.13 2.77 -8.34
C ALA A 10 11.01 3.14 -7.35
N ALA A 11 11.35 3.78 -6.23
CA ALA A 11 10.38 4.29 -5.25
C ALA A 11 9.40 5.29 -5.89
N THR A 12 9.92 6.21 -6.72
CA THR A 12 9.10 7.21 -7.42
C THR A 12 8.10 6.54 -8.38
N ARG A 13 8.44 5.37 -8.93
CA ARG A 13 7.55 4.56 -9.79
C ARG A 13 6.66 3.59 -9.00
N GLY A 14 6.78 3.52 -7.67
CA GLY A 14 6.07 2.55 -6.83
C GLY A 14 6.56 1.11 -6.99
N GLU A 15 7.76 0.91 -7.53
CA GLU A 15 8.37 -0.40 -7.78
C GLU A 15 9.04 -0.94 -6.50
N TRP A 16 8.27 -1.19 -5.43
CA TRP A 16 8.81 -1.49 -4.09
C TRP A 16 9.71 -2.73 -4.03
N ASN A 17 9.41 -3.78 -4.80
CA ASN A 17 10.27 -4.97 -4.88
C ASN A 17 11.68 -4.61 -5.38
N ARG A 18 11.78 -3.70 -6.35
CA ARG A 18 13.07 -3.22 -6.87
C ARG A 18 13.80 -2.35 -5.87
N VAL A 19 13.08 -1.55 -5.07
CA VAL A 19 13.69 -0.77 -3.98
C VAL A 19 14.41 -1.70 -3.01
N ASP A 20 13.78 -2.81 -2.63
CA ASP A 20 14.38 -3.81 -1.74
C ASP A 20 15.61 -4.48 -2.36
N GLU A 21 15.54 -4.91 -3.63
CA GLU A 21 16.68 -5.45 -4.37
C GLU A 21 17.87 -4.48 -4.42
N TYR A 22 17.60 -3.19 -4.63
CA TYR A 22 18.66 -2.18 -4.63
C TYR A 22 19.24 -1.92 -3.23
N TYR A 23 18.43 -2.03 -2.17
CA TYR A 23 18.93 -1.93 -0.81
C TYR A 23 19.84 -3.11 -0.44
N GLN A 24 19.46 -4.34 -0.78
CA GLN A 24 20.30 -5.52 -0.59
C GLN A 24 21.63 -5.36 -1.34
N ARG A 25 21.58 -4.97 -2.62
CA ARG A 25 22.79 -4.75 -3.41
C ARG A 25 23.67 -3.62 -2.88
N ARG A 26 23.08 -2.60 -2.27
CA ARG A 26 23.83 -1.51 -1.65
C ARG A 26 24.53 -1.98 -0.37
N GLU A 27 23.87 -2.80 0.43
CA GLU A 27 24.47 -3.43 1.61
C GLU A 27 25.72 -4.24 1.22
N ASP A 28 25.62 -5.07 0.17
CA ASP A 28 26.76 -5.83 -0.36
C ASP A 28 27.94 -4.93 -0.76
N LEU A 29 27.66 -3.79 -1.42
CA LEU A 29 28.70 -2.85 -1.83
C LEU A 29 29.35 -2.14 -0.64
N LEU A 30 28.55 -1.74 0.37
CA LEU A 30 29.03 -1.06 1.56
C LEU A 30 29.83 -1.98 2.48
N SER A 31 29.59 -3.30 2.42
CA SER A 31 30.39 -4.28 3.15
C SER A 31 31.83 -4.39 2.61
N GLN A 32 32.06 -3.98 1.36
CA GLN A 32 33.35 -4.08 0.68
C GLN A 32 34.18 -2.79 0.77
N GLU A 33 33.52 -1.63 0.84
CA GLU A 33 34.19 -0.33 0.86
C GLU A 33 33.41 0.69 1.68
N ALA A 34 34.12 1.41 2.55
CA ALA A 34 33.54 2.48 3.36
C ALA A 34 33.29 3.74 2.52
N LEU A 35 32.13 4.37 2.71
CA LEU A 35 31.81 5.64 2.05
C LEU A 35 32.58 6.81 2.65
N SER A 36 32.90 7.79 1.80
CA SER A 36 33.26 9.11 2.28
C SER A 36 32.09 9.77 3.04
N PRO A 37 32.35 10.70 3.97
CA PRO A 37 31.30 11.39 4.72
C PRO A 37 30.27 12.11 3.82
N GLU A 38 30.71 12.68 2.71
CA GLU A 38 29.83 13.35 1.74
C GLU A 38 28.88 12.36 1.06
N HIS A 39 29.39 11.21 0.62
CA HIS A 39 28.57 10.16 0.02
C HIS A 39 27.59 9.56 1.03
N LEU A 40 28.01 9.38 2.28
CA LEU A 40 27.11 8.92 3.34
C LEU A 40 25.93 9.88 3.54
N LYS A 41 26.20 11.19 3.61
CA LYS A 41 25.16 12.21 3.74
C LYS A 41 24.18 12.19 2.56
N TYR A 42 24.70 12.03 1.34
CA TYR A 42 23.88 11.91 0.14
C TYR A 42 22.95 10.69 0.21
N VAL A 43 23.50 9.52 0.57
CA VAL A 43 22.72 8.28 0.71
C VAL A 43 21.60 8.43 1.72
N LEU A 44 21.90 8.98 2.90
CA LEU A 44 20.90 9.20 3.95
C LEU A 44 19.79 10.17 3.53
N THR A 45 20.13 11.18 2.73
CA THR A 45 19.14 12.12 2.19
C THR A 45 18.16 11.41 1.26
N MET A 46 18.68 10.56 0.37
CA MET A 46 17.86 9.79 -0.57
C MET A 46 16.98 8.78 0.17
N ASP A 47 17.52 8.09 1.17
CA ASP A 47 16.76 7.11 1.96
C ASP A 47 15.62 7.76 2.74
N ARG A 48 15.84 8.99 3.25
CA ARG A 48 14.77 9.76 3.87
C ARG A 48 13.64 10.06 2.89
N ALA A 49 13.97 10.48 1.68
CA ALA A 49 12.95 10.74 0.64
C ALA A 49 12.20 9.46 0.26
N ILE A 50 12.88 8.33 0.14
CA ILE A 50 12.26 7.03 -0.11
C ILE A 50 11.31 6.65 1.04
N ALA A 51 11.72 6.83 2.29
CA ALA A 51 10.89 6.53 3.46
C ALA A 51 9.62 7.39 3.52
N GLU A 52 9.72 8.67 3.16
CA GLU A 52 8.56 9.56 3.04
C GLU A 52 7.58 9.05 1.96
N GLN A 53 8.08 8.61 0.80
CA GLN A 53 7.25 8.02 -0.25
C GLN A 53 6.56 6.72 0.18
N ILE A 54 7.28 5.84 0.91
CA ILE A 54 6.71 4.61 1.46
C ILE A 54 5.57 4.93 2.42
N THR A 55 5.75 5.92 3.29
CA THR A 55 4.72 6.34 4.26
C THR A 55 3.45 6.82 3.55
N VAL A 56 3.60 7.63 2.49
CA VAL A 56 2.48 8.09 1.67
C VAL A 56 1.78 6.91 0.97
N ALA A 57 2.54 5.99 0.39
CA ALA A 57 1.99 4.81 -0.27
C ALA A 57 1.19 3.92 0.70
N GLN A 58 1.73 3.68 1.91
CA GLN A 58 1.05 2.94 2.96
C GLN A 58 -0.26 3.59 3.39
N ALA A 59 -0.27 4.92 3.56
CA ALA A 59 -1.48 5.66 3.88
C ALA A 59 -2.55 5.53 2.76
N GLY A 60 -2.13 5.59 1.49
CA GLY A 60 -3.01 5.38 0.35
C GLY A 60 -3.62 3.98 0.31
N VAL A 61 -2.81 2.94 0.54
CA VAL A 61 -3.28 1.54 0.61
C VAL A 61 -4.27 1.37 1.77
N ALA A 62 -3.97 1.93 2.94
CA ALA A 62 -4.86 1.84 4.10
C ALA A 62 -6.23 2.49 3.83
N ALA A 63 -6.25 3.66 3.17
CA ALA A 63 -7.49 4.33 2.78
C ALA A 63 -8.31 3.47 1.79
N LEU A 64 -7.66 2.89 0.78
CA LEU A 64 -8.33 2.02 -0.19
C LEU A 64 -8.92 0.76 0.45
N LEU A 65 -8.23 0.18 1.44
CA LEU A 65 -8.72 -0.97 2.18
C LEU A 65 -9.95 -0.63 3.02
N ASP A 66 -9.96 0.54 3.68
CA ASP A 66 -11.10 1.03 4.45
C ASP A 66 -12.33 1.30 3.55
N ASP A 67 -12.11 1.96 2.40
CA ASP A 67 -13.17 2.19 1.42
C ASP A 67 -13.74 0.87 0.88
N SER A 68 -12.87 -0.10 0.56
CA SER A 68 -13.31 -1.43 0.13
C SER A 68 -14.14 -2.14 1.21
N ALA A 69 -13.74 -2.03 2.48
CA ALA A 69 -14.47 -2.61 3.60
C ALA A 69 -15.87 -1.99 3.74
N LYS A 70 -15.97 -0.66 3.67
CA LYS A 70 -17.25 0.08 3.71
C LYS A 70 -18.18 -0.32 2.56
N ILE A 71 -17.64 -0.44 1.33
CA ILE A 71 -18.42 -0.88 0.17
C ILE A 71 -18.96 -2.30 0.39
N ARG A 72 -18.13 -3.22 0.88
CA ARG A 72 -18.55 -4.60 1.17
C ARG A 72 -19.65 -4.64 2.24
N GLN A 73 -19.50 -3.86 3.31
CA GLN A 73 -20.53 -3.75 4.36
C GLN A 73 -21.85 -3.23 3.79
N ARG A 74 -21.81 -2.18 2.97
CA ARG A 74 -23.01 -1.63 2.33
C ARG A 74 -23.69 -2.65 1.42
N LEU A 75 -22.93 -3.37 0.61
CA LEU A 75 -23.48 -4.43 -0.25
C LEU A 75 -24.09 -5.58 0.55
N GLN A 76 -23.48 -5.97 1.67
CA GLN A 76 -24.06 -6.97 2.58
C GLN A 76 -25.37 -6.48 3.21
N GLY A 77 -25.42 -5.21 3.64
CA GLY A 77 -26.64 -4.59 4.15
C GLY A 77 -27.77 -4.60 3.13
N LEU A 78 -27.49 -4.20 1.89
CA LEU A 78 -28.47 -4.22 0.79
C LEU A 78 -28.99 -5.63 0.49
N ARG A 79 -28.10 -6.64 0.47
CA ARG A 79 -28.51 -8.04 0.27
C ARG A 79 -29.43 -8.54 1.38
N ARG A 80 -29.14 -8.20 2.65
CA ARG A 80 -29.97 -8.56 3.79
C ARG A 80 -31.35 -7.89 3.71
N TRP A 81 -31.40 -6.62 3.36
CA TRP A 81 -32.66 -5.88 3.22
C TRP A 81 -33.53 -6.43 2.09
N ASN A 82 -32.96 -6.72 0.91
CA ASN A 82 -33.69 -7.36 -0.18
C ASN A 82 -34.20 -8.76 0.19
N GLY A 83 -33.39 -9.57 0.89
CA GLY A 83 -33.81 -10.88 1.37
C GLY A 83 -34.91 -10.82 2.42
N ALA A 84 -34.89 -9.81 3.31
CA ALA A 84 -35.94 -9.56 4.29
C ALA A 84 -37.26 -9.15 3.61
N MET A 85 -37.22 -8.26 2.60
CA MET A 85 -38.42 -7.88 1.83
C MET A 85 -39.01 -9.05 1.03
N SER A 86 -38.19 -9.94 0.47
CA SER A 86 -38.69 -11.15 -0.20
C SER A 86 -39.32 -12.16 0.77
N SER A 87 -38.89 -12.18 2.03
CA SER A 87 -39.48 -13.04 3.08
C SER A 87 -40.79 -12.47 3.64
N ASP A 88 -40.94 -11.15 3.68
CA ASP A 88 -42.11 -10.46 4.25
C ASP A 88 -43.28 -10.36 3.25
N SER A 89 -43.00 -10.53 1.95
CA SER A 89 -44.02 -10.55 0.88
C SER A 89 -44.80 -11.88 0.77
N GLY A 90 -44.71 -12.76 1.77
CA GLY A 90 -45.24 -14.13 1.77
C GLY A 90 -46.46 -14.40 2.66
N THR A 91 -47.07 -13.40 3.29
CA THR A 91 -48.22 -13.61 4.18
C THR A 91 -49.42 -12.75 3.75
N ILE A 92 -49.96 -13.01 2.56
CA ILE A 92 -51.35 -12.66 2.28
C ILE A 92 -52.19 -13.74 2.96
N GLU A 93 -52.57 -13.52 4.22
CA GLU A 93 -53.66 -14.27 4.84
C GLU A 93 -54.93 -13.99 4.03
N ARG A 94 -55.28 -14.94 3.16
CA ARG A 94 -56.56 -14.97 2.47
C ARG A 94 -57.62 -15.36 3.50
N HIS A 95 -58.21 -14.38 4.16
CA HIS A 95 -59.44 -14.56 4.92
C HIS A 95 -60.56 -14.90 3.93
N ILE A 96 -61.00 -16.16 3.94
CA ILE A 96 -62.25 -16.65 3.34
C ILE A 96 -63.30 -16.76 4.43
#